data_AF-A0A3P1BH94-F1
#
_entry.id   AF-A0A3P1BH94-F1
#
_cell.length_a   1.000
_cell.length_b   1.000
_cell.length_c   1.000
_cell.angle_alpha   90.00
_cell.angle_beta   90.00
_cell.angle_gamma   90.00
#
_symmetry.space_group_name_H-M   'P 1'
#
loop_
_entity.id
_entity.type
_entity.pdbx_description
1 polymer ?
#
loop_
_entity_poly.entity_id
_entity_poly.type
_entity_poly.pdbx_seq_one_letter_code
_entity_poly.pdbx_strand_id
1 'polypeptide(L)'
;MKNEQVINRRIPSVLLLFWALYLSLVLVSNTADALKALGILSSDAVFVSGNFDLIQKVVSIYHSPGWLAGLLYAGVLGWQTAGSILLWQAFVADMRQKPGHKTAAVRALTALIGLWAAFLLSDEFFLAYEMPGLSNTHFNLLIASIATAIAVRMDN
;
A
#
# COMPACT_ATOMS: atom_id res chain seq x y z
N MET A 1 4.91 -22.93 -27.82
CA MET A 1 5.39 -21.61 -28.30
C MET A 1 4.35 -20.49 -28.29
N LYS A 2 3.27 -20.46 -29.12
CA LYS A 2 2.29 -19.35 -29.07
C LYS A 2 1.48 -19.27 -27.77
N ASN A 3 1.12 -20.40 -27.17
CA ASN A 3 0.33 -20.42 -25.93
C ASN A 3 1.14 -20.05 -24.67
N GLU A 4 2.42 -20.38 -24.60
CA GLU A 4 3.30 -19.99 -23.47
C GLU A 4 3.51 -18.47 -23.44
N GLN A 5 3.69 -17.82 -24.59
CA GLN A 5 3.82 -16.36 -24.67
C GLN A 5 2.53 -15.62 -24.27
N VAL A 6 1.36 -16.20 -24.52
CA VAL A 6 0.07 -15.59 -24.14
C VAL A 6 -0.23 -15.78 -22.65
N ILE A 7 0.18 -16.91 -22.06
CA ILE A 7 0.01 -17.19 -20.63
C ILE A 7 0.97 -16.34 -19.79
N ASN A 8 2.25 -16.22 -20.17
CA ASN A 8 3.23 -15.39 -19.44
C ASN A 8 2.75 -13.94 -19.32
N ARG A 9 2.33 -13.34 -20.44
CA ARG A 9 1.97 -11.92 -20.51
C ARG A 9 0.77 -11.49 -19.67
N ARG A 10 -0.05 -12.42 -19.16
CA ARG A 10 -1.20 -12.07 -18.31
C ARG A 10 -0.82 -11.93 -16.83
N ILE A 11 0.31 -12.49 -16.41
CA ILE A 11 0.73 -12.49 -15.01
C ILE A 11 1.02 -11.06 -14.53
N PRO A 12 1.80 -10.20 -15.24
CA PRO A 12 2.04 -8.82 -14.82
C PRO A 12 0.77 -8.01 -14.64
N SER A 13 -0.14 -8.05 -15.62
CA SER A 13 -1.44 -7.37 -15.57
C SER A 13 -2.28 -7.82 -14.36
N VAL A 14 -2.34 -9.12 -14.08
CA VAL A 14 -3.09 -9.66 -12.94
C VAL A 14 -2.49 -9.21 -11.61
N LEU A 15 -1.16 -9.25 -11.48
CA LEU A 15 -0.47 -8.80 -10.26
C LEU A 15 -0.63 -7.29 -10.04
N LEU A 16 -0.53 -6.48 -11.10
CA LEU A 16 -0.76 -5.04 -11.02
C LEU A 16 -2.21 -4.72 -10.62
N LEU A 17 -3.18 -5.44 -11.19
CA LEU A 17 -4.59 -5.30 -10.82
C LEU A 17 -4.83 -5.67 -9.35
N PHE A 18 -4.24 -6.78 -8.90
CA PHE A 18 -4.33 -7.21 -7.51
C PHE A 18 -3.84 -6.10 -6.57
N TRP A 19 -2.66 -5.54 -6.82
CA TRP A 19 -2.12 -4.47 -5.98
C TRP A 19 -2.93 -3.18 -6.07
N ALA A 20 -3.43 -2.82 -7.25
CA ALA A 20 -4.30 -1.66 -7.42
C ALA A 20 -5.58 -1.79 -6.59
N LEU A 21 -6.22 -2.97 -6.62
CA LEU A 21 -7.40 -3.27 -5.82
C LEU A 21 -7.08 -3.30 -4.32
N TYR A 22 -6.03 -4.01 -3.92
CA TYR A 22 -5.59 -4.12 -2.54
C TYR A 22 -5.33 -2.75 -1.93
N LEU A 23 -4.51 -1.92 -2.57
CA LEU A 23 -4.18 -0.60 -2.05
C LEU A 23 -5.39 0.35 -2.07
N SER A 24 -6.33 0.17 -3.01
CA SER A 24 -7.60 0.90 -3.00
C SER A 24 -8.46 0.53 -1.81
N LEU A 25 -8.57 -0.76 -1.44
CA LEU A 25 -9.29 -1.19 -0.25
C LEU A 25 -8.65 -0.65 1.03
N VAL A 26 -7.32 -0.68 1.12
CA VAL A 26 -6.58 -0.07 2.23
C VAL A 26 -6.84 1.44 2.30
N LEU A 27 -6.80 2.15 1.17
CA LEU A 27 -7.06 3.58 1.11
C LEU A 27 -8.50 3.92 1.55
N VAL A 28 -9.50 3.19 1.05
CA VAL A 28 -10.90 3.46 1.40
C VAL A 28 -11.16 3.19 2.88
N SER A 29 -10.67 2.07 3.42
CA SER A 29 -10.84 1.74 4.85
C SER A 29 -10.09 2.71 5.76
N ASN A 30 -8.89 3.18 5.39
CA ASN A 30 -8.18 4.23 6.11
C ASN A 30 -8.83 5.61 5.99
N THR A 31 -9.39 5.93 4.82
CA THR A 31 -10.13 7.17 4.63
C THR A 31 -11.38 7.17 5.51
N ALA A 32 -12.10 6.06 5.59
CA ALA A 32 -13.23 5.91 6.50
C ALA A 32 -12.80 6.08 7.97
N ASP A 33 -11.64 5.53 8.35
CA ASP A 33 -11.08 5.72 9.69
C ASP A 33 -10.75 7.19 10.00
N ALA A 34 -10.16 7.92 9.03
CA ALA A 34 -9.93 9.37 9.15
C ALA A 34 -11.23 10.16 9.30
N LEU A 35 -12.24 9.84 8.48
CA LEU A 35 -13.54 10.50 8.54
C LEU A 35 -14.27 10.22 9.85
N LYS A 36 -14.11 9.01 10.41
CA LYS A 36 -14.62 8.65 11.75
C LYS A 36 -13.91 9.47 12.84
N ALA A 37 -12.59 9.60 12.77
CA ALA A 37 -11.81 10.41 13.72
C ALA A 37 -12.18 11.91 13.67
N LEU A 38 -12.58 12.41 12.50
CA LEU A 38 -13.08 13.78 12.31
C LEU A 38 -14.55 13.97 12.73
N GLY A 39 -15.24 12.90 13.16
CA GLY A 39 -16.66 12.94 13.52
C GLY A 39 -17.61 13.08 12.33
N ILE A 40 -17.13 12.87 11.10
CA ILE A 40 -17.95 12.91 9.87
C ILE A 40 -18.71 11.59 9.70
N LEU A 41 -18.09 10.46 10.03
CA LEU A 41 -18.76 9.15 10.06
C LEU A 41 -19.23 8.80 11.48
N SER A 42 -20.32 8.04 11.56
CA SER A 42 -20.84 7.51 12.83
C SER A 42 -19.83 6.59 13.52
N SER A 43 -19.91 6.51 14.85
CA SER A 43 -19.14 5.56 15.66
C SER A 43 -19.28 4.12 15.19
N ASP A 44 -20.46 3.77 14.68
CA ASP A 44 -20.87 2.42 14.31
C ASP A 44 -20.50 2.04 12.86
N ALA A 45 -19.71 2.88 12.18
CA ALA A 45 -19.22 2.58 10.84
C ALA A 45 -18.38 1.29 10.87
N VAL A 46 -18.80 0.29 10.09
CA VAL A 46 -18.21 -1.06 10.10
C VAL A 46 -16.98 -1.17 9.20
N PHE A 47 -16.92 -0.39 8.12
CA PHE A 47 -15.81 -0.43 7.16
C PHE A 47 -14.73 0.61 7.52
N VAL A 48 -14.07 0.40 8.66
CA VAL A 48 -12.92 1.20 9.12
C VAL A 48 -11.75 0.28 9.41
N SER A 49 -10.52 0.73 9.14
CA SER A 49 -9.33 -0.11 9.34
C SER A 49 -8.87 -0.19 10.79
N GLY A 50 -9.18 0.82 11.61
CA GLY A 50 -8.62 0.98 12.96
C GLY A 50 -7.14 1.39 12.97
N ASN A 51 -6.56 1.69 11.81
CA ASN A 51 -5.15 2.05 11.68
C ASN A 51 -4.84 3.42 12.27
N PHE A 52 -5.80 4.36 12.31
CA PHE A 52 -5.57 5.67 12.93
C PHE A 52 -5.36 5.54 14.43
N ASP A 53 -6.20 4.75 15.11
CA ASP A 53 -6.04 4.46 16.54
C ASP A 53 -4.74 3.72 16.83
N LEU A 54 -4.34 2.80 15.93
CA LEU A 54 -3.06 2.12 16.04
C LEU A 54 -1.89 3.10 15.93
N ILE A 55 -1.91 4.02 14.96
CA ILE A 55 -0.86 5.03 14.83
C ILE A 55 -0.82 5.95 16.05
N GLN A 56 -1.96 6.35 16.61
CA GLN A 56 -1.97 7.11 17.86
C GLN A 56 -1.26 6.36 18.99
N LYS A 57 -1.54 5.06 19.15
CA LYS A 57 -0.86 4.21 20.14
C LYS A 57 0.64 4.13 19.89
N VAL A 58 1.06 3.86 18.66
CA VAL A 58 2.47 3.75 18.27
C VAL A 58 3.22 5.07 18.50
N VAL A 59 2.67 6.18 18.03
CA VAL A 59 3.28 7.51 18.18
C VAL A 59 3.35 7.94 19.64
N SER A 60 2.41 7.49 20.48
CA SER A 60 2.40 7.78 21.91
C SER A 60 3.51 7.11 22.72
N ILE A 61 4.25 6.14 22.14
CA ILE A 61 5.38 5.46 22.81
C ILE A 61 6.42 6.47 23.31
N TYR A 62 6.65 7.54 22.55
CA TYR A 62 7.53 8.64 22.93
C TYR A 62 6.79 9.85 23.54
N HIS A 63 5.57 9.68 24.04
CA HIS A 63 4.73 10.75 24.58
C HIS A 63 4.54 11.93 23.61
N SER A 64 4.50 11.61 22.30
CA SER A 64 4.36 12.61 21.25
C SER A 64 2.98 13.27 21.29
N PRO A 65 2.87 14.54 20.86
CA PRO A 65 1.59 15.23 20.81
C PRO A 65 0.65 14.59 19.77
N GLY A 66 -0.66 14.55 20.06
CA GLY A 66 -1.65 13.86 19.22
C GLY A 66 -1.75 14.36 17.77
N TRP A 67 -1.38 15.61 17.50
CA TRP A 67 -1.36 16.14 16.13
C TRP A 67 -0.33 15.43 15.24
N LEU A 68 0.74 14.86 15.82
CA LEU A 68 1.77 14.15 15.06
C LEU A 68 1.21 12.87 14.43
N ALA A 69 0.37 12.14 15.16
CA ALA A 69 -0.33 10.96 14.63
C ALA A 69 -1.24 11.34 13.45
N GLY A 70 -1.96 12.47 13.57
CA GLY A 70 -2.77 13.04 12.48
C GLY A 70 -1.93 13.37 11.24
N LEU A 71 -0.78 14.02 11.43
CA LEU A 71 0.12 14.38 10.33
C LEU A 71 0.69 13.14 9.64
N LEU A 72 1.17 12.16 10.40
CA LEU A 72 1.71 10.91 9.86
C LEU A 72 0.63 10.12 9.10
N TYR A 73 -0.58 10.04 9.65
CA TYR A 73 -1.70 9.37 8.99
C TYR A 73 -2.14 10.07 7.70
N ALA A 74 -2.16 11.41 7.69
CA ALA A 74 -2.40 12.16 6.46
C ALA A 74 -1.31 11.89 5.41
N GLY A 75 -0.05 11.75 5.82
CA GLY A 75 1.04 11.32 4.97
C GLY A 75 0.81 9.92 4.37
N VAL A 76 0.35 8.97 5.19
CA VAL A 76 -0.02 7.62 4.74
C VAL A 76 -1.15 7.67 3.71
N LEU A 77 -2.21 8.44 3.95
CA LEU A 77 -3.32 8.59 3.00
C LEU A 77 -2.87 9.21 1.67
N GLY A 78 -2.01 10.23 1.73
CA GLY A 78 -1.42 10.84 0.53
C GLY A 78 -0.60 9.84 -0.27
N TRP A 79 0.24 9.05 0.39
CA TRP A 79 1.06 8.02 -0.24
C TRP A 79 0.20 6.90 -0.84
N GLN A 80 -0.82 6.43 -0.13
CA GLN A 80 -1.77 5.41 -0.61
C GLN A 80 -2.54 5.90 -1.83
N THR A 81 -2.97 7.17 -1.83
CA THR A 81 -3.64 7.80 -2.98
C THR A 81 -2.73 7.82 -4.20
N ALA A 82 -1.51 8.35 -4.05
CA ALA A 82 -0.54 8.40 -5.14
C ALA A 82 -0.19 6.99 -5.65
N GLY A 83 0.08 6.05 -4.74
CA GLY A 83 0.38 4.66 -5.07
C GLY A 83 -0.75 3.96 -5.82
N SER A 84 -2.00 4.13 -5.37
CA SER A 84 -3.17 3.53 -6.02
C SER A 84 -3.35 4.06 -7.44
N ILE A 85 -3.24 5.38 -7.63
CA ILE A 85 -3.30 6.00 -8.97
C ILE A 85 -2.21 5.43 -9.88
N LEU A 86 -0.97 5.33 -9.38
CA LEU A 86 0.15 4.78 -10.15
C LEU A 86 -0.08 3.31 -10.53
N LEU A 87 -0.60 2.49 -9.62
CA LEU A 87 -0.90 1.07 -9.88
C LEU A 87 -2.01 0.90 -10.93
N TRP A 88 -3.08 1.68 -10.85
CA TRP A 88 -4.13 1.68 -11.87
C TRP A 88 -3.62 2.14 -13.24
N GLN A 89 -2.79 3.19 -13.26
CA GLN A 89 -2.15 3.65 -14.50
C GLN A 89 -1.24 2.57 -15.10
N ALA A 90 -0.43 1.91 -14.28
CA ALA A 90 0.44 0.83 -14.70
C ALA A 90 -0.35 -0.36 -15.26
N PHE A 91 -1.40 -0.79 -14.55
CA PHE A 91 -2.30 -1.85 -14.99
C PHE A 91 -2.92 -1.55 -16.34
N VAL A 92 -3.50 -0.36 -16.52
CA VAL A 92 -4.13 0.05 -17.80
C VAL A 92 -3.08 0.16 -18.91
N ALA A 93 -1.88 0.65 -18.62
CA ALA A 93 -0.79 0.73 -19.60
C ALA A 93 -0.33 -0.65 -20.05
N ASP A 94 -0.20 -1.59 -19.11
CA ASP A 94 0.20 -2.98 -19.36
C ASP A 94 -0.87 -3.74 -20.15
N MET A 95 -2.14 -3.68 -19.72
CA MET A 95 -3.26 -4.28 -20.46
C MET A 95 -3.37 -3.78 -21.90
N ARG A 96 -3.12 -2.49 -22.13
CA ARG A 96 -3.20 -1.87 -23.46
C ARG A 96 -1.89 -1.94 -24.24
N GLN A 97 -0.84 -2.55 -23.68
CA GLN A 97 0.48 -2.66 -24.29
C GLN A 97 1.03 -1.30 -24.77
N LYS A 98 0.79 -0.24 -23.99
CA LYS A 98 1.27 1.10 -24.34
C LYS A 98 2.80 1.16 -24.32
N PRO A 99 3.43 1.98 -25.18
CA PRO A 99 4.85 2.28 -25.03
C PRO A 99 5.16 2.75 -23.60
N GLY A 100 6.18 2.16 -22.97
CA GLY A 100 6.56 2.50 -21.59
C GLY A 100 5.74 1.84 -20.47
N HIS A 101 4.84 0.89 -20.75
CA HIS A 101 4.09 0.14 -19.72
C HIS A 101 5.00 -0.47 -18.64
N LYS A 102 6.18 -0.99 -19.03
CA LYS A 102 7.16 -1.54 -18.10
C LYS A 102 7.69 -0.49 -17.11
N THR A 103 8.03 0.70 -17.60
CA THR A 103 8.48 1.82 -16.76
C THR A 103 7.36 2.26 -15.81
N ALA A 104 6.11 2.30 -16.28
CA ALA A 104 4.97 2.61 -15.44
C ALA A 104 4.77 1.59 -14.31
N ALA A 105 4.90 0.29 -14.63
CA ALA A 105 4.80 -0.80 -13.66
C ALA A 105 5.90 -0.73 -12.59
N VAL A 106 7.17 -0.55 -12.99
CA VAL A 106 8.28 -0.38 -12.04
C VAL A 106 8.06 0.82 -11.14
N ARG A 107 7.68 1.98 -11.70
CA ARG A 107 7.40 3.20 -10.91
C ARG A 107 6.30 2.98 -9.87
N ALA A 108 5.20 2.32 -10.26
CA ALA A 108 4.09 2.03 -9.36
C ALA A 108 4.51 1.06 -8.23
N LEU A 109 5.24 0.00 -8.58
CA LEU A 109 5.74 -0.96 -7.60
C LEU A 109 6.80 -0.35 -6.68
N THR A 110 7.65 0.56 -7.16
CA THR A 110 8.57 1.32 -6.30
C THR A 110 7.82 2.16 -5.28
N ALA A 111 6.72 2.83 -5.66
CA ALA A 111 5.90 3.58 -4.72
C ALA A 111 5.27 2.69 -3.65
N LEU A 112 4.81 1.49 -4.04
CA LEU A 112 4.25 0.48 -3.13
C LEU A 112 5.30 -0.09 -2.17
N ILE A 113 6.47 -0.48 -2.69
CA ILE A 113 7.62 -0.94 -1.89
C ILE A 113 8.04 0.14 -0.89
N GLY A 114 8.12 1.39 -1.34
CA GLY A 114 8.47 2.53 -0.50
C GLY A 114 7.49 2.72 0.66
N LEU A 115 6.20 2.54 0.42
CA LEU A 115 5.18 2.62 1.47
C LEU A 115 5.42 1.56 2.56
N TRP A 116 5.60 0.29 2.18
CA TRP A 116 5.81 -0.79 3.15
C TRP A 116 7.17 -0.69 3.85
N ALA A 117 8.20 -0.23 3.14
CA ALA A 117 9.51 0.05 3.75
C ALA A 117 9.42 1.19 4.77
N ALA A 118 8.67 2.25 4.48
CA ALA A 118 8.44 3.34 5.44
C ALA A 118 7.70 2.86 6.70
N PHE A 119 6.72 1.96 6.55
CA PHE A 119 6.08 1.33 7.70
C PHE A 119 7.06 0.46 8.50
N LEU A 120 7.89 -0.35 7.85
CA LEU A 120 8.87 -1.18 8.55
C LEU A 120 9.91 -0.34 9.31
N LEU A 121 10.37 0.78 8.73
CA LEU A 121 11.23 1.73 9.43
C LEU A 121 10.51 2.41 10.60
N SER A 122 9.21 2.68 10.46
CA SER A 122 8.40 3.25 11.54
C SER A 122 8.19 2.23 12.67
N ASP A 123 8.00 0.95 12.34
CA ASP A 123 7.88 -0.13 13.32
C ASP A 123 9.14 -0.22 14.18
N GLU A 124 10.32 -0.08 13.57
CA GLU A 124 11.60 -0.05 14.30
C GLU A 124 11.74 1.24 15.10
N PHE A 125 11.50 2.40 14.47
CA PHE A 125 11.69 3.69 15.13
C PHE A 125 10.80 3.84 16.37
N PHE A 126 9.53 3.44 16.28
CA PHE A 126 8.60 3.52 17.41
C PHE A 126 8.60 2.25 18.28
N LEU A 127 9.45 1.26 18.02
CA LEU A 127 9.43 -0.03 18.72
C LEU A 127 8.06 -0.75 18.64
N ALA A 128 7.29 -0.49 17.58
CA ALA A 128 5.97 -1.06 17.37
C ALA A 128 6.00 -2.57 17.10
N TYR A 129 7.18 -3.15 16.83
CA TYR A 129 7.36 -4.59 16.72
C TYR A 129 7.04 -5.35 18.01
N GLU A 130 7.02 -4.68 19.17
CA GLU A 130 6.56 -5.27 20.43
C GLU A 130 5.04 -5.48 20.45
N MET A 131 4.30 -4.83 19.54
CA MET A 131 2.87 -5.09 19.34
C MET A 131 2.67 -6.36 18.51
N PRO A 132 1.98 -7.39 19.05
CA PRO A 132 1.86 -8.69 18.39
C PRO A 132 1.30 -8.59 16.96
N GLY A 133 2.03 -9.15 15.99
CA GLY A 133 1.56 -9.37 14.61
C GLY A 133 1.66 -8.18 13.64
N LEU A 134 2.01 -6.99 14.11
CA LEU A 134 2.08 -5.80 13.26
C LEU A 134 3.25 -5.85 12.26
N SER A 135 4.46 -6.10 12.77
CA SER A 135 5.70 -6.14 11.97
C SER A 135 5.67 -7.22 10.88
N ASN A 136 5.05 -8.37 11.16
CA ASN A 136 4.91 -9.46 10.20
C ASN A 136 4.08 -9.04 8.97
N THR A 137 3.06 -8.21 9.16
CA THR A 137 2.19 -7.78 8.07
C THR A 137 2.95 -6.86 7.12
N HIS A 138 3.61 -5.82 7.64
CA HIS A 138 4.41 -4.89 6.82
C HIS A 138 5.55 -5.60 6.09
N PHE A 139 6.25 -6.52 6.77
CA PHE A 139 7.32 -7.31 6.19
C PHE A 139 6.83 -8.22 5.05
N ASN A 140 5.72 -8.93 5.25
CA ASN A 140 5.14 -9.80 4.23
C ASN A 140 4.67 -9.01 2.99
N LEU A 141 4.05 -7.85 3.19
CA LEU A 141 3.63 -6.97 2.10
C LEU A 141 4.83 -6.39 1.33
N LEU A 142 5.90 -6.03 2.05
CA LEU A 142 7.16 -5.61 1.44
C LEU A 142 7.74 -6.72 0.55
N ILE A 143 7.91 -7.94 1.08
CA ILE A 143 8.42 -9.08 0.30
C ILE A 143 7.52 -9.37 -0.90
N ALA A 144 6.20 -9.43 -0.72
CA ALA A 144 5.28 -9.71 -1.81
C ALA A 144 5.35 -8.64 -2.92
N SER A 145 5.52 -7.38 -2.55
CA SER A 145 5.68 -6.28 -3.52
C SER A 145 7.02 -6.34 -4.27
N ILE A 146 8.12 -6.71 -3.59
CA ILE A 146 9.43 -6.94 -4.22
C ILE A 146 9.38 -8.14 -5.16
N ALA A 147 8.80 -9.26 -4.72
CA ALA A 147 8.62 -10.45 -5.54
C ALA A 147 7.79 -10.15 -6.79
N THR A 148 6.75 -9.34 -6.66
CA THR A 148 5.95 -8.85 -7.80
C THR A 148 6.81 -8.02 -8.76
N ALA A 149 7.63 -7.10 -8.25
CA ALA A 149 8.53 -6.29 -9.06
C ALA A 149 9.56 -7.12 -9.82
N ILE A 150 10.11 -8.17 -9.19
CA ILE A 150 11.00 -9.13 -9.83
C ILE A 150 10.25 -9.90 -10.93
N ALA A 151 9.05 -10.42 -10.64
CA ALA A 151 8.25 -11.17 -11.63
C ALA A 151 7.91 -10.33 -12.86
N VAL A 152 7.46 -9.08 -12.66
CA VAL A 152 7.16 -8.14 -13.75
C VAL A 152 8.41 -7.80 -14.57
N ARG A 153 9.60 -7.82 -13.97
CA ARG A 153 10.88 -7.57 -14.65
C ARG A 153 11.46 -8.83 -15.30
N MET A 154 11.15 -10.03 -14.82
CA MET A 154 11.63 -11.29 -15.39
C MET A 154 10.84 -11.76 -16.61
N ASP A 155 9.64 -11.24 -16.83
CA ASP A 155 8.83 -11.46 -18.05
C ASP A 155 9.40 -10.76 -19.30
N ASN A 156 10.74 -10.55 -19.32
CA ASN A 156 11.54 -9.94 -20.37
C ASN A 156 12.14 -11.00 -21.30
#